data_AF-A0A916BK70-F1
#
_entry.id   AF-A0A916BK70-F1
#
_cell.length_a   1.000
_cell.length_b   1.000
_cell.length_c   1.000
_cell.angle_alpha   90.00
_cell.angle_beta   90.00
_cell.angle_gamma   90.00
#
_symmetry.space_group_name_H-M   'P 1'
#
loop_
_entity.id
_entity.type
_entity.pdbx_description
1 polymer ?
#
loop_
_entity_poly.entity_id
_entity_poly.type
_entity_poly.pdbx_seq_one_letter_code
_entity_poly.pdbx_strand_id
1 'polypeptide(L)' 'MTEAVPDLSEFQARPQSFIVRIWREDLGPGQAEWRGLVQHVLSHEARYCRDWATLLAYLQEMLEADGQSSNSSISA' A
#
# COMPACT_ATOMS: atom_id res chain seq x y z
N MET A 1 34.40 -1.36 -12.05
CA MET A 1 33.36 -0.51 -11.42
C MET A 1 32.36 -1.46 -10.79
N THR A 2 32.45 -1.64 -9.47
CA THR A 2 31.49 -2.42 -8.69
C THR A 2 30.49 -1.41 -8.15
N GLU A 3 29.23 -1.46 -8.57
CA GLU A 3 28.20 -0.66 -7.91
C GLU A 3 28.06 -1.17 -6.46
N ALA A 4 28.24 -0.27 -5.50
CA ALA A 4 27.97 -0.54 -4.11
C ALA A 4 26.46 -0.79 -3.98
N VAL A 5 26.08 -2.00 -3.58
CA VAL A 5 24.70 -2.28 -3.15
C VAL A 5 24.46 -1.38 -1.94
N PRO A 6 23.49 -0.45 -1.98
CA PRO A 6 23.25 0.44 -0.86
C PRO A 6 22.93 -0.37 0.38
N ASP A 7 23.52 0.04 1.51
CA ASP A 7 23.20 -0.54 2.80
C ASP A 7 21.74 -0.19 3.12
N LEU A 8 20.85 -1.19 3.01
CA LEU A 8 19.42 -0.99 3.21
C LEU A 8 19.09 -0.61 4.66
N SER A 9 20.05 -0.65 5.59
CA SER A 9 19.88 -0.16 6.95
C SER A 9 19.78 1.38 7.05
N GLU A 10 20.12 2.11 5.98
CA GLU A 10 19.83 3.55 5.85
C GLU A 10 18.32 3.83 5.69
N PHE A 11 17.55 2.83 5.25
CA PHE A 11 16.10 2.88 5.23
C PHE A 11 15.55 2.28 6.53
N GLN A 12 15.50 3.06 7.60
CA GLN A 12 14.82 2.70 8.86
C GLN A 12 13.29 2.48 8.71
N ALA A 13 12.74 2.58 7.50
CA ALA A 13 11.33 2.33 7.24
C ALA A 13 11.03 0.83 7.39
N ARG A 14 10.10 0.51 8.30
CA ARG A 14 9.62 -0.86 8.46
C ARG A 14 8.98 -1.30 7.15
N PRO A 15 9.35 -2.46 6.58
CA PRO A 15 8.78 -2.91 5.33
C PRO A 15 7.27 -3.17 5.50
N GLN A 16 6.48 -2.54 4.63
CA GLN A 16 5.03 -2.70 4.59
C GLN A 16 4.64 -3.70 3.49
N SER A 17 3.71 -4.59 3.80
CA SER A 17 3.26 -5.63 2.87
C SER A 17 1.78 -5.46 2.55
N PHE A 18 1.44 -5.51 1.27
CA PHE A 18 0.08 -5.36 0.78
C PHE A 18 -0.28 -6.51 -0.15
N ILE A 19 -1.54 -6.94 -0.11
CA ILE A 19 -2.13 -7.83 -1.10
C ILE A 19 -3.03 -6.98 -2.00
N VAL A 20 -2.72 -6.97 -3.29
CA VAL A 20 -3.54 -6.30 -4.31
C VAL A 20 -4.25 -7.35 -5.15
N ARG A 21 -5.57 -7.30 -5.19
CA ARG A 21 -6.41 -8.14 -6.06
C ARG A 21 -7.06 -7.25 -7.09
N ILE A 22 -6.99 -7.63 -8.36
CA ILE A 22 -7.60 -6.90 -9.48
C ILE A 22 -8.43 -7.90 -10.28
N TRP A 23 -9.67 -7.53 -10.60
CA TRP A 23 -10.58 -8.37 -11.39
C TRP A 23 -11.47 -7.52 -12.30
N ARG A 24 -11.97 -8.14 -13.37
CA ARG A 24 -13.08 -7.56 -14.15
C ARG A 24 -14.39 -7.96 -13.50
N GLU A 25 -15.20 -6.99 -13.15
CA GLU A 25 -16.56 -7.15 -12.66
C GLU A 25 -17.53 -6.92 -13.82
N ASP A 26 -18.38 -7.91 -14.10
CA ASP A 26 -19.45 -7.81 -15.09
C ASP A 26 -20.64 -7.04 -14.49
N LEU A 27 -21.05 -5.96 -15.16
CA LEU A 27 -22.14 -5.08 -14.72
C LEU A 27 -23.42 -5.26 -15.55
N GLY A 28 -23.46 -6.21 -16.49
CA GLY A 28 -24.58 -6.44 -17.38
C GLY A 28 -24.23 -6.17 -18.85
N PRO A 29 -25.23 -6.01 -19.74
CA PRO A 29 -25.07 -6.15 -21.18
C PRO A 29 -23.93 -5.29 -21.77
N GLY A 30 -22.79 -5.93 -22.04
CA GLY A 30 -21.61 -5.31 -22.64
C GLY A 30 -20.79 -4.40 -21.71
N GLN A 31 -21.14 -4.32 -20.42
CA GLN A 31 -20.45 -3.47 -19.45
C GLN A 31 -19.62 -4.31 -18.49
N ALA A 32 -18.33 -4.01 -18.44
CA ALA A 32 -17.43 -4.58 -17.45
C ALA A 32 -16.51 -3.49 -16.92
N GLU A 33 -16.31 -3.47 -15.61
CA GLU A 33 -15.41 -2.54 -14.96
C GLU A 33 -14.23 -3.28 -14.33
N TRP A 34 -13.09 -2.63 -14.29
CA TRP A 34 -11.99 -3.10 -13.47
C TRP A 34 -12.23 -2.69 -12.02
N ARG A 35 -12.12 -3.67 -11.12
CA ARG A 35 -12.23 -3.47 -9.68
C ARG A 35 -10.97 -3.98 -9.00
N GLY A 36 -10.69 -3.39 -7.86
CA GLY A 36 -9.54 -3.69 -7.05
C GLY A 36 -9.90 -3.79 -5.57
N LEU A 37 -9.11 -4.57 -4.85
CA LEU A 37 -9.10 -4.61 -3.40
C LEU A 37 -7.64 -4.60 -2.96
N VAL A 38 -7.32 -3.69 -2.06
CA VAL A 38 -6.02 -3.63 -1.41
C VAL A 38 -6.22 -4.02 0.04
N GLN A 39 -5.40 -4.93 0.53
CA GLN A 39 -5.38 -5.31 1.94
C GLN A 39 -3.98 -5.08 2.50
N HIS A 40 -3.88 -4.35 3.59
CA HIS A 40 -2.64 -4.23 4.35
C HIS A 40 -2.46 -5.48 5.23
N VAL A 41 -1.33 -6.17 5.09
CA VAL A 41 -1.11 -7.48 5.71
C VAL A 41 -1.05 -7.39 7.24
N LEU A 42 -0.44 -6.34 7.79
CA LEU A 42 -0.24 -6.21 9.23
C LEU A 42 -1.48 -5.68 9.97
N SER A 43 -2.17 -4.67 9.41
CA SER A 43 -3.37 -4.11 10.05
C SER A 43 -4.65 -4.87 9.70
N HIS A 44 -4.61 -5.74 8.68
CA HIS A 44 -5.77 -6.39 8.08
C HIS A 44 -6.82 -5.46 7.48
N GLU A 45 -6.57 -4.14 7.46
CA GLU A 45 -7.43 -3.17 6.82
C GLU A 45 -7.46 -3.39 5.31
N ALA A 46 -8.63 -3.19 4.70
CA ALA A 46 -8.80 -3.35 3.27
C ALA A 46 -9.65 -2.23 2.67
N ARG A 47 -9.32 -1.82 1.44
CA ARG A 47 -10.02 -0.77 0.70
C ARG A 47 -10.31 -1.22 -0.72
N TYR A 48 -11.55 -1.03 -1.15
CA TYR A 48 -11.95 -1.22 -2.54
C TYR A 48 -11.49 -0.05 -3.40
N CYS A 49 -10.99 -0.36 -4.59
CA CYS A 49 -10.54 0.61 -5.58
C CYS A 49 -11.27 0.37 -6.91
N ARG A 50 -11.65 1.44 -7.60
CA ARG A 50 -12.27 1.38 -8.94
C ARG A 50 -11.37 1.96 -10.02
N ASP A 51 -10.29 2.60 -9.62
CA ASP A 51 -9.34 3.26 -10.49
C ASP A 51 -7.95 3.26 -9.84
N TRP A 52 -6.95 3.58 -10.66
CA TRP A 52 -5.54 3.59 -10.26
C TRP A 52 -5.21 4.71 -9.27
N ALA A 53 -5.88 5.86 -9.36
CA ALA A 53 -5.61 6.99 -8.48
C ALA A 53 -6.01 6.68 -7.03
N THR A 54 -7.15 6.03 -6.84
CA THR A 54 -7.65 5.59 -5.53
C THR A 54 -6.72 4.54 -4.90
N LEU A 55 -6.16 3.64 -5.70
CA LEU A 55 -5.16 2.67 -5.26
C LEU A 55 -3.87 3.37 -4.77
N LEU A 56 -3.32 4.28 -5.56
CA LEU A 56 -2.11 5.02 -5.20
C LEU A 56 -2.31 5.85 -3.93
N ALA A 57 -3.43 6.57 -3.83
CA ALA A 57 -3.75 7.38 -2.66
C ALA A 57 -3.82 6.52 -1.38
N TYR A 58 -4.41 5.32 -1.45
CA TYR A 58 -4.47 4.42 -0.30
C TYR A 58 -3.10 3.89 0.12
N LEU A 59 -2.26 3.50 -0.84
CA LEU A 59 -0.89 3.05 -0.53
C LEU A 59 -0.07 4.18 0.11
N GLN A 60 -0.19 5.42 -0.38
CA GLN A 60 0.47 6.58 0.19
C GLN A 60 0.03 6.85 1.64
N GLU A 61 -1.28 6.88 1.89
CA GLU A 61 -1.86 7.06 3.23
C GLU A 61 -1.29 6.02 4.23
N MET A 62 -1.15 4.76 3.81
CA MET A 62 -0.65 3.70 4.68
C MET A 62 0.86 3.77 4.93
N LEU A 63 1.63 4.22 3.94
CA LEU A 63 3.06 4.47 4.12
C LEU A 63 3.31 5.67 5.04
N GLU A 64 2.47 6.70 4.99
CA GLU A 64 2.56 7.86 5.88
C GLU A 64 2.14 7.53 7.33
N ALA A 65 1.12 6.69 7.51
CA ALA A 65 0.65 6.27 8.84
C ALA A 65 1.70 5.46 9.63
N ASP A 66 2.48 4.63 8.95
CA ASP A 66 3.59 3.88 9.58
C ASP A 66 4.73 4.81 10.02
N GLY A 67 5.08 5.80 9.19
CA GLY A 67 6.11 6.80 9.51
C GLY A 67 5.76 7.71 10.70
N GLN A 68 4.49 7.87 11.02
CA GLN A 68 4.01 8.66 12.17
C GLN A 68 3.98 7.85 13.48
N SER A 69 3.85 6.53 13.38
CA SER A 69 3.79 5.63 14.56
C SER A 69 5.14 5.53 15.29
N SER A 70 6.25 5.75 14.59
CA SER A 70 7.61 5.70 15.17
C SER A 70 8.01 6.93 15.99
N ASN A 71 7.22 8.02 15.98
CA ASN A 71 7.62 9.28 16.63
C ASN A 71 6.92 9.57 17.98
N SER A 72 6.07 8.64 18.46
CA SER A 72 5.24 8.86 19.66
C SER A 72 5.80 8.23 20.95
N SER A 73 7.08 7.85 20.97
CA SER A 73 7.69 7.17 22.13
C SER A 73 9.05 7.75 22.52
N ILE A 74 9.14 9.06 22.74
CA ILE A 74 10.07 9.68 23.72
C ILE A 74 9.34 10.89 24.34
N SER A 75 8.82 10.71 25.55
CA SER A 75 8.70 11.75 26.56
C SER A 75 8.67 11.05 27.91
N ALA A 76 9.79 11.13 28.60
CA ALA A 76 10.01 10.73 29.99
C ALA A 76 10.39 11.99 30.77
#